data_AF-A0A2E0R1N1-F1
#
_entry.id   AF-A0A2E0R1N1-F1
#
_cell.length_a   1.000
_cell.length_b   1.000
_cell.length_c   1.000
_cell.angle_alpha   90.00
_cell.angle_beta   90.00
_cell.angle_gamma   90.00
#
_symmetry.space_group_name_H-M   'P 1'
#
loop_
_entity.id
_entity.type
_entity.pdbx_description
1 polymer ?
#
loop_
_entity_poly.entity_id
_entity_poly.type
_entity_poly.pdbx_seq_one_letter_code
_entity_poly.pdbx_strand_id
1 'polypeptide(L)'
;MAGKTKLKAGCGLTLVFAAGFLCGAIALFVLIARIVPLSEGWRDEESKEFVMNHLASQLKLTEEQIPEIEPIVRKALEERYSRRKTYVLADIELTRAAKEAMKPYLDEKQKKKIDRMFTNWQKGKKRFVLPAEGASPEELDKE
;
A
#
# COMPACT_ATOMS: atom_id res chain seq x y z
N MET A 1 -43.24 30.85 -21.56
CA MET A 1 -43.11 29.54 -20.87
C MET A 1 -41.82 28.77 -21.17
N ALA A 2 -40.85 29.31 -21.93
CA ALA A 2 -39.64 28.58 -22.35
C ALA A 2 -38.48 28.51 -21.31
N GLY A 3 -38.49 29.33 -20.25
CA GLY A 3 -37.41 29.36 -19.25
C GLY A 3 -37.48 28.26 -18.19
N LYS A 4 -38.69 27.77 -17.85
CA LYS A 4 -38.89 26.73 -16.81
C LYS A 4 -38.46 25.33 -17.25
N THR A 5 -38.50 25.04 -18.56
CA THR A 5 -38.11 23.74 -19.12
C THR A 5 -36.58 23.59 -19.21
N LYS A 6 -35.85 24.66 -19.54
CA LYS A 6 -34.37 24.65 -19.59
C LYS A 6 -33.73 24.46 -18.21
N LEU A 7 -34.31 25.03 -17.16
CA LEU A 7 -33.87 24.84 -15.76
C LEU A 7 -34.07 23.40 -15.26
N LYS A 8 -35.18 22.75 -15.63
CA LYS A 8 -35.45 21.35 -15.27
C LYS A 8 -34.51 20.37 -16.00
N ALA A 9 -34.23 20.62 -17.28
CA ALA A 9 -33.30 19.81 -18.06
C ALA A 9 -31.85 19.95 -17.54
N GLY A 10 -31.43 21.17 -17.18
CA GLY A 10 -30.12 21.41 -16.57
C GLY A 10 -29.95 20.69 -15.23
N CYS A 11 -30.98 20.72 -14.37
CA CYS A 11 -30.95 20.05 -13.07
C CYS A 11 -30.83 18.51 -13.19
N GLY A 12 -31.55 17.92 -14.15
CA GLY A 12 -31.46 16.49 -14.44
C GLY A 12 -30.06 16.07 -14.92
N LEU A 13 -29.46 16.86 -15.81
CA LEU A 13 -28.09 16.60 -16.29
C LEU A 13 -27.06 16.69 -15.16
N THR A 14 -27.14 17.73 -14.33
CA THR A 14 -26.23 17.88 -13.18
C THR A 14 -26.34 16.73 -12.18
N LEU A 15 -27.54 16.19 -11.96
CA LEU A 15 -27.73 15.05 -11.06
C LEU A 15 -27.06 13.78 -11.60
N VAL A 16 -27.15 13.50 -12.90
CA VAL A 16 -26.51 12.31 -13.50
C VAL A 16 -24.99 12.41 -13.40
N PHE A 17 -24.41 13.57 -13.68
CA PHE A 17 -22.95 13.77 -13.54
C PHE A 17 -22.51 13.71 -12.08
N ALA A 18 -23.27 14.30 -11.16
CA ALA A 18 -22.96 14.23 -9.73
C ALA A 18 -23.02 12.78 -9.23
N ALA A 19 -24.03 12.01 -9.63
CA ALA A 19 -24.14 10.59 -9.29
C ALA A 19 -22.99 9.76 -9.88
N GLY A 20 -22.65 9.98 -11.15
CA GLY A 20 -21.52 9.32 -11.81
C GLY A 20 -20.18 9.64 -11.14
N PHE A 21 -19.94 10.91 -10.80
CA PHE A 21 -18.75 11.33 -10.05
C PHE A 21 -18.69 10.68 -8.67
N LEU A 22 -19.82 10.64 -7.94
CA LEU A 22 -19.88 10.03 -6.62
C LEU A 22 -19.58 8.52 -6.69
N CYS A 23 -20.16 7.80 -7.65
CA CYS A 23 -19.85 6.39 -7.89
C CYS A 23 -18.37 6.18 -8.21
N GLY A 24 -17.80 7.00 -9.10
CA GLY A 24 -16.38 6.93 -9.43
C GLY A 24 -15.48 7.20 -8.23
N ALA A 25 -15.80 8.21 -7.42
CA ALA A 25 -15.06 8.56 -6.21
C ALA A 25 -15.12 7.44 -5.16
N ILE A 26 -16.28 6.81 -4.95
CA ILE A 26 -16.44 5.68 -4.04
C ILE A 26 -15.63 4.47 -4.53
N ALA A 27 -15.72 4.13 -5.82
CA ALA A 27 -14.96 3.01 -6.38
C ALA A 27 -13.44 3.23 -6.25
N LEU A 28 -12.96 4.44 -6.55
CA LEU A 28 -11.57 4.81 -6.37
C LEU A 28 -11.13 4.74 -4.90
N PHE A 29 -11.98 5.23 -3.99
CA PHE A 29 -11.71 5.17 -2.55
C PHE A 29 -11.60 3.72 -2.06
N VAL A 30 -12.52 2.84 -2.46
CA VAL A 30 -12.45 1.41 -2.10
C VAL A 30 -11.18 0.76 -2.66
N LEU A 31 -10.81 1.07 -3.89
CA LEU A 31 -9.60 0.53 -4.52
C LEU A 31 -8.35 0.97 -3.74
N ILE A 32 -8.22 2.26 -3.43
CA ILE A 32 -7.06 2.80 -2.71
C ILE A 32 -7.03 2.36 -1.24
N ALA A 33 -8.18 2.37 -0.55
CA ALA A 33 -8.24 2.14 0.89
C ALA A 33 -8.30 0.66 1.28
N ARG A 34 -8.74 -0.23 0.37
CA ARG A 34 -8.95 -1.66 0.69
C ARG A 34 -8.16 -2.59 -0.22
N ILE A 35 -8.23 -2.41 -1.54
CA ILE A 35 -7.58 -3.34 -2.48
C ILE A 35 -6.06 -3.13 -2.50
N VAL A 36 -5.58 -1.88 -2.54
CA VAL A 36 -4.13 -1.61 -2.53
C VAL A 36 -3.45 -2.15 -1.27
N PRO A 37 -3.97 -1.93 -0.04
CA PRO A 37 -3.39 -2.51 1.17
C PRO A 37 -3.39 -4.04 1.17
N LEU A 38 -4.45 -4.71 0.73
CA LEU A 38 -4.51 -6.18 0.67
C LEU A 38 -3.56 -6.74 -0.40
N SER A 39 -3.48 -6.07 -1.55
CA SER A 39 -2.57 -6.47 -2.62
C SER A 39 -1.11 -6.09 -2.38
N GLU A 40 -0.80 -5.22 -1.41
CA GLU A 40 0.58 -4.89 -0.98
C GLU A 40 0.96 -5.54 0.37
N GLY A 41 -0.03 -5.91 1.17
CA GLY A 41 0.08 -6.39 2.54
C GLY A 41 0.36 -7.88 2.61
N TRP A 42 1.37 -8.37 1.88
CA TRP A 42 1.69 -9.80 1.71
C TRP A 42 2.07 -10.53 3.01
N ARG A 43 2.06 -9.81 4.12
CA ARG A 43 2.33 -10.26 5.47
C ARG A 43 1.11 -10.92 6.10
N ASP A 44 -0.06 -10.33 5.93
CA ASP A 44 -1.26 -10.70 6.68
C ASP A 44 -2.01 -11.81 5.95
N GLU A 45 -2.68 -12.70 6.71
CA GLU A 45 -3.29 -13.88 6.10
C GLU A 45 -4.44 -13.55 5.13
N GLU A 46 -5.20 -12.50 5.42
CA GLU A 46 -6.24 -11.98 4.53
C GLU A 46 -5.68 -11.61 3.14
N SER A 47 -4.45 -11.08 3.10
CA SER A 47 -3.79 -10.72 1.84
C SER A 47 -3.26 -11.94 1.09
N LYS A 48 -2.75 -12.96 1.81
CA LYS A 48 -2.31 -14.22 1.18
C LYS A 48 -3.51 -14.96 0.60
N GLU A 49 -4.63 -15.01 1.32
CA GLU A 49 -5.90 -15.53 0.82
C GLU A 49 -6.43 -14.73 -0.37
N PHE A 50 -6.38 -13.39 -0.32
CA PHE A 50 -6.78 -12.54 -1.44
C PHE A 50 -5.97 -12.86 -2.71
N VAL A 51 -4.65 -12.99 -2.59
CA VAL A 51 -3.78 -13.38 -3.73
C VAL A 51 -4.10 -14.77 -4.23
N MET A 52 -4.31 -15.74 -3.32
CA MET A 52 -4.64 -17.11 -3.71
C MET A 52 -5.99 -17.18 -4.44
N ASN A 53 -7.02 -16.52 -3.92
CA ASN A 53 -8.34 -16.43 -4.54
C ASN A 53 -8.29 -15.75 -5.91
N HIS A 54 -7.48 -14.69 -6.04
CA HIS A 54 -7.28 -14.03 -7.31
C HIS A 54 -6.61 -14.96 -8.33
N LEU A 55 -5.55 -15.67 -7.94
CA LEU A 55 -4.88 -16.65 -8.80
C LEU A 55 -5.79 -17.80 -9.19
N ALA A 56 -6.53 -18.36 -8.24
CA ALA A 56 -7.50 -19.42 -8.47
C ALA A 56 -8.55 -19.02 -9.50
N SER A 57 -9.08 -17.80 -9.37
CA SER A 57 -10.05 -17.23 -10.32
C SER A 57 -9.45 -17.01 -11.72
N GLN A 58 -8.26 -16.41 -11.81
CA GLN A 58 -7.63 -16.10 -13.09
C GLN A 58 -7.20 -17.34 -13.86
N LEU A 59 -6.69 -18.35 -13.16
CA LEU A 59 -6.21 -19.60 -13.76
C LEU A 59 -7.29 -20.68 -13.83
N LYS A 60 -8.48 -20.43 -13.26
CA LYS A 60 -9.58 -21.39 -13.15
C LYS A 60 -9.11 -22.71 -12.49
N LEU A 61 -8.41 -22.58 -11.37
CA LEU A 61 -7.93 -23.73 -10.60
C LEU A 61 -9.12 -24.54 -10.07
N THR A 62 -9.00 -25.87 -10.07
CA THR A 62 -9.99 -26.75 -9.46
C THR A 62 -9.79 -26.83 -7.94
N GLU A 63 -10.82 -27.28 -7.23
CA GLU A 63 -10.78 -27.47 -5.77
C GLU A 63 -9.67 -28.45 -5.35
N GLU A 64 -9.32 -29.41 -6.22
CA GLU A 64 -8.23 -30.36 -5.98
C GLU A 64 -6.84 -29.76 -6.23
N GLN A 65 -6.74 -28.72 -7.09
CA GLN A 65 -5.47 -28.05 -7.39
C GLN A 65 -5.09 -27.00 -6.34
N ILE A 66 -6.09 -26.39 -5.69
CA ILE A 66 -5.88 -25.32 -4.73
C ILE A 66 -4.96 -25.74 -3.56
N PRO A 67 -5.20 -26.88 -2.87
CA PRO A 67 -4.35 -27.33 -1.75
C PRO A 67 -2.89 -27.57 -2.13
N GLU A 68 -2.63 -27.98 -3.37
CA GLU A 68 -1.26 -28.25 -3.87
C GLU A 68 -0.52 -26.95 -4.25
N ILE A 69 -1.25 -25.96 -4.78
CA ILE A 69 -0.68 -24.69 -5.26
C ILE A 69 -0.52 -23.68 -4.12
N GLU A 70 -1.46 -23.66 -3.16
CA GLU A 70 -1.46 -22.74 -2.03
C GLU A 70 -0.11 -22.65 -1.28
N PRO A 71 0.55 -23.76 -0.86
CA PRO A 71 1.83 -23.68 -0.17
C PRO A 71 2.94 -23.07 -1.04
N ILE A 72 2.90 -23.27 -2.35
CA ILE A 72 3.87 -22.69 -3.31
C ILE A 72 3.70 -21.17 -3.35
N VAL A 73 2.46 -20.69 -3.48
CA VAL A 73 2.13 -19.26 -3.50
C VAL A 73 2.51 -18.61 -2.18
N ARG A 74 2.15 -19.22 -1.05
CA ARG A 74 2.48 -18.72 0.30
C ARG A 74 3.99 -18.59 0.50
N LYS A 75 4.76 -19.60 0.11
CA LYS A 75 6.23 -19.56 0.17
C LYS A 75 6.80 -18.43 -0.69
N ALA A 76 6.29 -18.26 -1.90
CA ALA A 76 6.73 -17.19 -2.79
C ALA A 76 6.42 -15.79 -2.24
N LEU A 77 5.25 -15.60 -1.63
CA LEU A 77 4.87 -14.33 -0.98
C LEU A 77 5.78 -14.02 0.22
N GLU A 78 6.09 -15.03 1.04
CA GLU A 78 7.00 -14.89 2.18
C GLU A 78 8.42 -14.50 1.73
N GLU A 79 8.94 -15.18 0.71
CA GLU A 79 10.25 -14.86 0.14
C GLU A 79 10.29 -13.44 -0.42
N ARG A 80 9.20 -13.02 -1.10
CA ARG A 80 9.07 -11.67 -1.66
C ARG A 80 9.04 -10.62 -0.55
N TYR A 81 8.38 -10.90 0.57
CA TYR A 81 8.36 -10.03 1.75
C TYR A 81 9.75 -9.90 2.37
N SER A 82 10.43 -11.03 2.62
CA SER A 82 11.80 -11.06 3.16
C SER A 82 12.77 -10.23 2.31
N ARG A 83 12.78 -10.45 1.00
CA ARG A 83 13.61 -9.66 0.07
C ARG A 83 13.30 -8.17 0.11
N ARG A 84 12.02 -7.80 0.22
CA ARG A 84 11.58 -6.40 0.31
C ARG A 84 12.00 -5.76 1.63
N LYS A 85 11.95 -6.49 2.75
CA LYS A 85 12.45 -6.03 4.05
C LYS A 85 13.93 -5.67 3.97
N THR A 86 14.76 -6.57 3.43
CA THR A 86 16.20 -6.33 3.24
C THR A 86 16.46 -5.10 2.37
N TYR A 87 15.76 -4.97 1.23
CA TYR A 87 15.89 -3.80 0.37
C TYR A 87 15.52 -2.50 1.09
N VAL A 88 14.39 -2.48 1.82
CA VAL A 88 13.92 -1.28 2.52
C VAL A 88 14.88 -0.87 3.64
N LEU A 89 15.45 -1.83 4.37
CA LEU A 89 16.47 -1.54 5.38
C LEU A 89 17.71 -0.90 4.75
N ALA A 90 18.23 -1.46 3.66
CA ALA A 90 19.36 -0.89 2.94
C ALA A 90 19.07 0.52 2.40
N ASP A 91 17.86 0.75 1.86
CA ASP A 91 17.39 2.05 1.36
C ASP A 91 17.30 3.10 2.50
N ILE A 92 16.86 2.68 3.69
CA ILE A 92 16.84 3.54 4.89
C ILE A 92 18.24 3.98 5.29
N GLU A 93 19.21 3.06 5.30
CA GLU A 93 20.60 3.36 5.65
C GLU A 93 21.24 4.29 4.61
N LEU A 94 21.06 4.00 3.32
CA LEU A 94 21.56 4.84 2.24
C LEU A 94 20.99 6.26 2.31
N THR A 95 19.68 6.37 2.54
CA THR A 95 19.01 7.66 2.67
C THR A 95 19.47 8.41 3.93
N ARG A 96 19.72 7.70 5.04
CA ARG A 96 20.26 8.31 6.26
C ARG A 96 21.66 8.87 6.03
N ALA A 97 22.54 8.09 5.38
CA ALA A 97 23.89 8.53 5.05
C ALA A 97 23.86 9.79 4.17
N ALA A 98 23.02 9.80 3.12
CA ALA A 98 22.84 10.97 2.27
C ALA A 98 22.33 12.19 3.05
N LYS A 99 21.37 11.99 3.96
CA LYS A 99 20.87 13.06 4.85
C LYS A 99 21.98 13.65 5.72
N GLU A 100 22.77 12.81 6.39
CA GLU A 100 23.88 13.28 7.24
C GLU A 100 24.97 13.97 6.42
N ALA A 101 25.28 13.48 5.21
CA ALA A 101 26.24 14.13 4.30
C ALA A 101 25.77 15.51 3.82
N MET A 102 24.45 15.75 3.73
CA MET A 102 23.90 17.06 3.35
C MET A 102 23.90 18.08 4.51
N LYS A 103 23.79 17.63 5.77
CA LYS A 103 23.63 18.53 6.93
C LYS A 103 24.69 19.64 7.07
N PRO A 104 25.98 19.43 6.76
CA PRO A 104 26.99 20.49 6.86
C PRO A 104 26.72 21.71 5.97
N TYR A 105 25.97 21.53 4.88
CA TYR A 105 25.67 22.58 3.90
C TYR A 105 24.35 23.32 4.19
N LEU A 106 23.68 22.99 5.29
CA LEU A 106 22.36 23.49 5.63
C LEU A 106 22.39 24.43 6.83
N ASP A 107 21.48 25.40 6.85
CA ASP A 107 21.20 26.20 8.04
C ASP A 107 20.41 25.40 9.10
N GLU A 108 20.30 25.93 10.32
CA GLU A 108 19.62 25.25 11.43
C GLU A 108 18.13 24.97 11.18
N LYS A 109 17.43 25.83 10.44
CA LYS A 109 16.03 25.63 10.09
C LYS A 109 15.89 24.51 9.06
N GLN A 110 16.80 24.44 8.10
CA GLN A 110 16.88 23.39 7.08
C GLN A 110 17.26 22.04 7.68
N LYS A 111 18.21 21.99 8.63
CA LYS A 111 18.56 20.76 9.37
C LYS A 111 17.35 20.17 10.10
N LYS A 112 16.60 20.99 10.83
CA LYS A 112 15.35 20.54 11.47
C LYS A 112 14.33 20.02 10.46
N LYS A 113 14.21 20.67 9.30
CA LYS A 113 13.29 20.25 8.24
C LYS A 113 13.71 18.91 7.64
N ILE A 114 14.99 18.71 7.34
CA ILE A 114 15.48 17.46 6.73
C ILE A 114 15.33 16.27 7.68
N ASP A 115 15.56 16.45 8.99
CA ASP A 115 15.33 15.41 9.99
C ASP A 115 13.84 15.05 10.11
N ARG A 116 12.93 16.03 10.05
CA ARG A 116 11.48 15.78 10.02
C ARG A 116 11.07 15.04 8.74
N MET A 117 11.60 15.45 7.59
CA MET A 117 11.33 14.78 6.30
C MET A 117 11.77 13.32 6.33
N PHE A 118 12.99 13.05 6.80
CA PHE A 118 13.50 11.69 6.94
C PHE A 118 12.63 10.84 7.88
N THR A 119 12.27 11.39 9.05
CA THR A 119 11.41 10.69 10.02
C THR A 119 10.04 10.35 9.43
N ASN A 120 9.40 11.28 8.72
CA ASN A 120 8.10 11.05 8.09
C ASN A 120 8.18 10.01 6.97
N TRP A 121 9.23 10.09 6.15
CA TRP A 121 9.50 9.12 5.11
C TRP A 121 9.72 7.72 5.70
N GLN A 122 10.57 7.59 6.73
CA GLN A 122 10.85 6.33 7.42
C GLN A 122 9.59 5.74 8.06
N LYS A 123 8.71 6.56 8.65
CA LYS A 123 7.39 6.11 9.14
C LYS A 123 6.56 5.44 8.05
N GLY A 124 6.56 5.98 6.83
CA GLY A 124 5.86 5.38 5.69
C GLY A 124 6.42 4.02 5.26
N LYS A 125 7.67 3.71 5.63
CA LYS A 125 8.34 2.44 5.35
C LYS A 125 8.09 1.37 6.42
N LYS A 126 7.63 1.73 7.63
CA LYS A 126 7.43 0.82 8.78
C LYS A 126 6.66 -0.46 8.44
N ARG A 127 5.70 -0.39 7.52
CA ARG A 127 4.92 -1.54 7.04
C ARG A 127 5.75 -2.66 6.41
N PHE A 128 6.98 -2.37 5.98
CA PHE A 128 7.90 -3.34 5.39
C PHE A 128 9.00 -3.82 6.35
N VAL A 129 9.09 -3.23 7.54
CA VAL A 129 10.23 -3.44 8.45
C VAL A 129 9.81 -4.02 9.79
N LEU A 130 8.58 -3.73 10.24
CA LEU A 130 8.07 -4.26 11.49
C LEU A 130 7.63 -5.73 11.33
N PRO A 131 7.98 -6.60 12.30
CA PRO A 131 7.45 -7.95 12.35
C PRO A 131 5.92 -7.96 12.26
N ALA A 132 5.35 -9.02 11.68
CA ALA A 132 3.92 -9.30 11.83
C ALA A 132 3.57 -9.29 13.32
N GLU A 133 2.40 -8.76 13.71
CA GLU A 133 1.94 -8.85 15.10
C GLU A 133 2.04 -10.33 15.53
N GLY A 134 3.01 -10.63 16.40
CA GLY A 134 3.39 -11.99 16.78
C GLY A 134 4.89 -12.29 16.78
N ALA A 135 5.75 -11.53 16.08
CA ALA A 135 7.20 -11.69 16.20
C ALA A 135 7.78 -10.71 17.23
N SER A 136 8.44 -11.28 18.24
CA SER A 136 9.04 -10.57 19.38
C SER A 136 10.08 -9.53 18.90
N PRO A 137 10.14 -8.33 19.51
CA PRO A 137 11.16 -7.32 19.24
C PRO A 137 12.62 -7.80 19.36
N GLU A 138 12.85 -8.96 20.01
CA GLU A 138 14.17 -9.53 20.29
C GLU A 138 14.95 -10.03 19.06
N GLU A 139 14.32 -10.11 17.89
CA GLU A 139 14.98 -10.55 16.64
C GLU A 139 15.70 -9.40 15.90
N LEU A 140 15.54 -8.14 16.33
CA LEU A 140 16.19 -6.99 15.70
C LEU A 140 17.54 -6.60 16.33
N ASP A 141 17.93 -7.23 17.45
CA ASP A 141 19.17 -6.94 18.20
C ASP A 141 20.24 -8.04 18.06
N LYS A 142 20.09 -8.99 17.12
CA LYS A 142 20.99 -10.17 16.99
C LYS A 142 21.90 -10.21 15.76
N GLU A 143 22.00 -9.15 14.96
CA GLU A 143 23.01 -9.05 13.89
C GLU A 143 23.84 -7.77 13.97
#